data_AF-A0AA38Z021-F1
#
_entry.id   AF-A0AA38Z021-F1
#
_cell.length_a   1.000
_cell.length_b   1.000
_cell.length_c   1.000
_cell.angle_alpha   90.00
_cell.angle_beta   90.00
_cell.angle_gamma   90.00
#
_symmetry.space_group_name_H-M   'P 1'
#
loop_
_entity.id
_entity.type
_entity.pdbx_description
1 polymer ?
#
loop_
_entity_poly.entity_id
_entity_poly.type
_entity_poly.pdbx_seq_one_letter_code
_entity_poly.pdbx_strand_id
1 'polypeptide(L)'
;MDRYLSLFLFLFMTLFAEMRGRRDECMTSNPCSDQGPLIQFPFRLKDQPRHCGYPGFELSCTENNQTMLELPVSVKLLVKNIKYKSREIIVQDPDNCLARQLRNLNFAASPFYFKFELDFTFFINCSSYETLGHGYSPYLYYPIPCLSVPGNSVHAVWSSSPFNLLDLSSCRRLYNSSVPGNRDSGDFMFNGSAFSLKWSKSICRSCPEGGKICRLKKSNSTEPETECIKGIIRILIPYSSSFHLSCPPHILYYDLIYKYSILELKSHCKGYELINSAD
;
A
#
# COMPACT_ATOMS: atom_id res chain seq x y z
N MET A 1 51.00 23.30 14.32
CA MET A 1 49.94 22.67 13.50
C MET A 1 48.59 22.65 14.22
N ASP A 2 48.56 22.85 15.54
CA ASP A 2 47.36 22.65 16.37
C ASP A 2 46.28 23.73 16.21
N ARG A 3 46.67 24.99 15.93
CA ARG A 3 45.70 26.09 15.71
C ARG A 3 44.87 25.90 14.43
N TYR A 4 45.49 25.39 13.35
CA TYR A 4 44.79 25.13 12.09
C TYR A 4 43.88 23.90 12.18
N LEU A 5 44.30 22.87 12.93
CA LEU A 5 43.48 21.69 13.19
C LEU A 5 42.25 22.03 14.04
N SER A 6 42.42 22.87 15.06
CA SER A 6 41.30 23.37 15.89
C SER A 6 40.32 24.22 15.08
N LEU A 7 40.80 25.09 14.20
CA LEU A 7 39.95 25.89 13.31
C LEU A 7 39.18 25.01 12.32
N PHE A 8 39.84 23.99 11.76
CA PHE A 8 39.22 23.03 10.86
C PHE A 8 38.12 22.20 11.56
N LEU A 9 38.37 21.73 12.78
CA LEU A 9 37.38 21.01 13.59
C LEU A 9 36.20 21.91 13.97
N PHE A 10 36.44 23.17 14.32
CA PHE A 10 35.37 24.14 14.57
C PHE A 10 34.53 24.39 13.31
N LEU A 11 35.18 24.58 12.14
CA LEU A 11 34.49 24.78 10.86
C LEU A 11 33.64 23.54 10.49
N PHE A 12 34.19 22.34 10.70
CA PHE A 12 33.51 21.06 10.52
C PHE A 12 32.28 20.99 11.43
N MET A 13 32.43 21.24 12.73
CA MET A 13 31.30 21.22 13.67
C MET A 13 30.24 22.28 13.37
N THR A 14 30.61 23.46 12.84
CA THR A 14 29.62 24.46 12.38
C THR A 14 28.90 24.02 11.10
N LEU A 15 29.57 23.35 10.17
CA LEU A 15 28.96 22.77 8.96
C LEU A 15 27.99 21.63 9.33
N PHE A 16 28.28 20.82 10.35
CA PHE A 16 27.34 19.82 10.88
C PHE A 16 26.24 20.44 11.75
N ALA A 17 26.50 21.55 12.44
CA ALA A 17 25.50 22.24 13.24
C ALA A 17 24.46 22.98 12.36
N GLU A 18 24.85 23.50 11.20
CA GLU A 18 23.92 24.00 10.17
C GLU A 18 23.17 22.88 9.45
N MET A 19 23.66 21.63 9.54
CA MET A 19 22.91 20.41 9.21
C MET A 19 21.94 19.99 10.33
N ARG A 20 21.45 20.94 11.15
CA ARG A 20 20.06 20.85 11.63
C ARG A 20 19.12 21.20 10.48
N GLY A 21 19.26 20.45 9.39
CA GLY A 21 18.39 20.49 8.23
C GLY A 21 16.96 20.40 8.73
N ARG A 22 16.18 21.40 8.33
CA ARG A 22 14.74 21.49 8.49
C ARG A 22 14.14 20.08 8.37
N ARG A 23 13.58 19.56 9.46
CA ARG A 23 12.95 18.21 9.58
C ARG A 23 11.66 18.08 8.73
N ASP A 24 11.68 18.55 7.49
CA ASP A 24 10.56 18.65 6.54
C ASP A 24 10.82 17.85 5.25
N GLU A 25 11.74 16.88 5.27
CA GLU A 25 11.93 15.99 4.12
C GLU A 25 11.10 14.73 4.33
N CYS A 26 9.99 14.67 3.59
CA CYS A 26 9.24 13.45 3.34
C CYS A 26 10.14 12.44 2.62
N MET A 27 11.04 11.83 3.36
CA MET A 27 11.82 10.71 2.87
C MET A 27 10.84 9.59 2.53
N THR A 28 11.13 8.86 1.45
CA THR A 28 10.47 7.59 1.18
C THR A 28 10.54 6.77 2.47
N SER A 29 9.38 6.46 3.06
CA SER A 29 9.35 5.73 4.33
C SER A 29 10.06 4.40 4.15
N ASN A 30 10.92 4.05 5.11
CA ASN A 30 11.33 2.67 5.22
C ASN A 30 10.06 1.83 5.38
N PRO A 31 9.90 0.76 4.58
CA PRO A 31 8.77 -0.14 4.75
C PRO A 31 8.78 -0.73 6.17
N CYS A 32 7.62 -1.18 6.66
CA CYS A 32 7.52 -1.80 7.98
C CYS A 32 8.44 -3.04 8.14
N SER A 33 8.83 -3.65 7.02
CA SER A 33 9.76 -4.77 6.90
C SER A 33 10.53 -4.61 5.59
N ASP A 34 11.75 -5.15 5.48
CA ASP A 34 12.56 -5.12 4.26
C ASP A 34 11.86 -5.72 3.03
N GLN A 35 10.92 -6.66 3.27
CA GLN A 35 10.10 -7.29 2.23
C GLN A 35 8.70 -6.64 2.08
N GLY A 36 8.43 -5.56 2.82
CA GLY A 36 7.16 -4.85 2.82
C GLY A 36 6.94 -4.02 1.54
N PRO A 37 5.71 -3.55 1.31
CA PRO A 37 5.41 -2.69 0.18
C PRO A 37 6.16 -1.36 0.31
N LEU A 38 6.71 -0.85 -0.81
CA LEU A 38 7.28 0.49 -0.87
C LEU A 38 6.19 1.53 -0.55
N ILE A 39 6.40 2.35 0.48
CA ILE A 39 5.47 3.41 0.90
C ILE A 39 5.98 4.76 0.39
N GLN A 40 5.22 5.33 -0.54
CA GLN A 40 5.45 6.64 -1.12
C GLN A 40 4.11 7.37 -1.31
N PHE A 41 4.17 8.67 -1.57
CA PHE A 41 3.00 9.50 -1.82
C PHE A 41 2.08 8.86 -2.90
N PRO A 42 0.75 8.78 -2.69
CA PRO A 42 -0.03 9.46 -1.65
C PRO A 42 -0.02 8.81 -0.27
N PHE A 43 0.51 7.60 -0.14
CA PHE A 43 0.57 6.90 1.14
C PHE A 43 1.66 7.45 2.04
N ARG A 44 1.40 7.40 3.35
CA ARG A 44 2.38 7.72 4.39
C ARG A 44 2.16 6.81 5.59
N LEU A 45 3.20 6.60 6.38
CA LEU A 45 3.04 6.03 7.71
C LEU A 45 2.48 7.10 8.68
N LYS A 46 1.73 6.66 9.71
CA LYS A 46 1.09 7.57 10.68
C LYS A 46 2.10 8.41 11.48
N ASP A 47 3.30 7.90 11.71
CA ASP A 47 4.42 8.56 12.39
C ASP A 47 5.13 9.62 11.51
N GLN A 48 4.93 9.58 10.20
CA GLN A 48 5.44 10.61 9.30
C GLN A 48 4.65 11.92 9.39
N PRO A 49 5.29 13.07 9.13
CA PRO A 49 4.59 14.36 9.07
C PRO A 49 3.38 14.32 8.13
N ARG A 50 2.29 15.00 8.52
CA ARG A 50 1.04 15.02 7.74
C ARG A 50 1.22 15.45 6.29
N HIS A 51 2.18 16.32 6.02
CA HIS A 51 2.43 16.83 4.68
C HIS A 51 3.07 15.79 3.73
N CYS A 52 3.48 14.62 4.23
CA CYS A 52 4.14 13.57 3.44
C CYS A 52 3.20 12.57 2.78
N GLY A 53 1.89 12.69 3.03
CA GLY A 53 0.88 11.85 2.41
C GLY A 53 -0.41 12.62 2.22
N TYR A 54 -1.36 11.99 1.55
CA TYR A 54 -2.67 12.57 1.33
C TYR A 54 -3.65 12.12 2.41
N PRO A 55 -4.58 12.98 2.86
CA PRO A 55 -5.60 12.57 3.82
C PRO A 55 -6.37 11.34 3.34
N GLY A 56 -6.52 10.33 4.21
CA GLY A 56 -7.17 9.06 3.89
C GLY A 56 -6.24 7.99 3.31
N PHE A 57 -4.94 8.26 3.17
CA PHE A 57 -3.92 7.32 2.70
C PHE A 57 -2.89 6.97 3.81
N GLU A 58 -3.31 7.04 5.07
CA GLU A 58 -2.51 6.65 6.21
C GLU A 58 -2.36 5.12 6.33
N LEU A 59 -1.13 4.69 6.58
CA LEU A 59 -0.76 3.31 6.90
C LEU A 59 -0.13 3.24 8.29
N SER A 60 -0.20 2.07 8.91
CA SER A 60 0.48 1.77 10.18
C SER A 60 1.32 0.50 10.04
N CYS A 61 2.32 0.36 10.92
CA CYS A 61 3.03 -0.90 11.08
C CYS A 61 2.43 -1.65 12.27
N THR A 62 2.25 -2.97 12.12
CA THR A 62 1.94 -3.85 13.24
C THR A 62 3.21 -4.17 14.04
N GLU A 63 3.04 -4.74 15.24
CA GLU A 63 4.16 -5.25 16.06
C GLU A 63 4.99 -6.32 15.33
N ASN A 64 4.37 -7.03 14.39
CA ASN A 64 5.01 -8.05 13.56
C ASN A 64 5.59 -7.47 12.26
N ASN A 65 5.86 -6.16 12.21
CA ASN A 65 6.47 -5.49 11.05
C ASN A 65 5.66 -5.60 9.74
N GLN A 66 4.33 -5.78 9.83
CA GLN A 66 3.45 -5.82 8.67
C GLN A 66 2.79 -4.46 8.44
N THR A 67 2.64 -4.07 7.18
CA THR A 67 1.93 -2.84 6.81
C THR A 67 0.42 -3.04 6.89
N MET A 68 -0.29 -2.11 7.52
CA MET A 68 -1.72 -2.16 7.77
C MET A 68 -2.41 -0.91 7.22
N LEU A 69 -3.54 -1.12 6.54
CA LEU A 69 -4.48 -0.08 6.15
C LEU A 69 -5.63 -0.08 7.16
N GLU A 70 -5.96 1.09 7.70
CA GLU A 70 -7.10 1.26 8.60
C GLU A 70 -8.15 2.12 7.91
N LEU A 71 -9.29 1.52 7.56
CA LEU A 71 -10.40 2.27 7.00
C LEU A 71 -11.17 2.96 8.14
N PRO A 72 -11.46 4.28 8.03
CA PRO A 72 -12.14 5.01 9.08
C PRO A 72 -13.49 4.38 9.45
N VAL A 73 -13.71 4.13 10.75
CA VAL A 73 -14.98 3.61 11.31
C VAL A 73 -15.40 2.26 10.70
N SER A 74 -14.44 1.50 10.18
CA SER A 74 -14.69 0.31 9.37
C SER A 74 -13.76 -0.81 9.86
N VAL A 75 -12.82 -1.25 9.04
CA VAL A 75 -11.98 -2.43 9.31
C VAL A 75 -10.48 -2.17 9.10
N LYS A 76 -9.66 -3.10 9.59
CA LYS A 76 -8.21 -3.10 9.40
C LYS A 76 -7.82 -4.22 8.45
N LEU A 77 -6.98 -3.89 7.47
CA LEU A 77 -6.58 -4.80 6.39
C LEU A 77 -5.07 -4.81 6.22
N LEU A 78 -4.47 -6.00 6.14
CA LEU A 78 -3.05 -6.15 5.87
C LEU A 78 -2.74 -5.73 4.44
N VAL A 79 -1.77 -4.84 4.24
CA VAL A 79 -1.32 -4.42 2.92
C VAL A 79 -0.28 -5.39 2.40
N LYS A 80 -0.57 -6.04 1.27
CA LYS A 80 0.35 -6.96 0.59
C LYS A 80 1.17 -6.27 -0.47
N ASN A 81 0.58 -5.31 -1.20
CA ASN A 81 1.29 -4.61 -2.26
C ASN A 81 0.58 -3.28 -2.59
N ILE A 82 1.34 -2.30 -3.10
CA ILE A 82 0.82 -1.02 -3.59
C ILE A 82 1.30 -0.80 -5.02
N LYS A 83 0.36 -0.77 -5.96
CA LYS A 83 0.62 -0.53 -7.39
C LYS A 83 0.27 0.91 -7.74
N TYR A 84 1.26 1.79 -7.67
CA TYR A 84 1.08 3.22 -7.90
C TYR A 84 0.63 3.56 -9.32
N LYS A 85 1.16 2.90 -10.36
CA LYS A 85 0.79 3.13 -11.77
C LYS A 85 -0.69 2.83 -12.04
N SER A 86 -1.20 1.71 -11.54
CA SER A 86 -2.60 1.30 -11.73
C SER A 86 -3.56 1.87 -10.69
N ARG A 87 -3.02 2.56 -9.67
CA ARG A 87 -3.74 3.10 -8.51
C ARG A 87 -4.50 2.01 -7.74
N GLU A 88 -3.78 0.94 -7.43
CA GLU A 88 -4.32 -0.24 -6.74
C GLU A 88 -3.55 -0.55 -5.46
N ILE A 89 -4.27 -0.89 -4.40
CA ILE A 89 -3.71 -1.42 -3.15
C ILE A 89 -4.27 -2.82 -2.96
N ILE A 90 -3.38 -3.78 -2.79
CA ILE A 90 -3.72 -5.18 -2.59
C ILE A 90 -3.68 -5.43 -1.09
N VAL A 91 -4.82 -5.86 -0.56
CA VAL A 91 -5.05 -6.02 0.87
C VAL A 91 -5.60 -7.39 1.19
N GLN A 92 -5.42 -7.84 2.43
CA GLN A 92 -5.95 -9.11 2.92
C GLN A 92 -6.54 -8.90 4.32
N ASP A 93 -7.61 -9.63 4.62
CA ASP A 93 -8.12 -9.72 5.98
C ASP A 93 -7.05 -10.39 6.90
N PRO A 94 -6.70 -9.79 8.05
CA PRO A 94 -5.71 -10.37 8.96
C PRO A 94 -6.05 -11.79 9.45
N ASP A 95 -7.34 -12.07 9.63
CA ASP A 95 -7.85 -13.37 10.10
C ASP A 95 -8.13 -14.35 8.94
N ASN A 96 -7.77 -13.98 7.71
CA ASN A 96 -8.07 -14.73 6.48
C ASN A 96 -9.58 -15.06 6.32
N CYS A 97 -10.45 -14.20 6.82
CA CYS A 97 -11.90 -14.34 6.78
C CYS A 97 -12.58 -13.01 6.47
N LEU A 98 -12.31 -12.46 5.28
CA LEU A 98 -12.90 -11.20 4.82
C LEU A 98 -14.43 -11.21 4.91
N ALA A 99 -15.07 -12.37 4.67
CA ALA A 99 -16.50 -12.56 4.86
C ALA A 99 -17.00 -11.98 6.19
N ARG A 100 -16.31 -12.23 7.30
CA ARG A 100 -16.65 -11.71 8.64
C ARG A 100 -16.65 -10.18 8.68
N GLN A 101 -15.67 -9.57 8.03
CA GLN A 101 -15.47 -8.13 8.01
C GLN A 101 -16.42 -7.39 7.06
N LEU A 102 -16.90 -8.04 5.99
CA LEU A 102 -17.76 -7.41 4.98
C LEU A 102 -18.99 -6.71 5.55
N ARG A 103 -19.57 -7.22 6.64
CA ARG A 103 -20.70 -6.58 7.32
C ARG A 103 -20.39 -5.16 7.81
N ASN A 104 -19.13 -4.92 8.20
CA ASN A 104 -18.67 -3.66 8.76
C ASN A 104 -17.79 -2.88 7.77
N LEU A 105 -17.46 -3.47 6.62
CA LEU A 105 -16.62 -2.85 5.61
C LEU A 105 -17.38 -1.72 4.93
N ASN A 106 -16.99 -0.50 5.26
CA ASN A 106 -17.51 0.71 4.66
C ASN A 106 -16.37 1.55 4.06
N PHE A 107 -16.58 2.03 2.83
CA PHE A 107 -15.66 2.88 2.10
C PHE A 107 -16.06 4.37 2.08
N ALA A 108 -17.25 4.74 2.56
CA ALA A 108 -17.82 6.08 2.40
C ALA A 108 -16.92 7.22 2.95
N ALA A 109 -16.15 6.94 4.00
CA ALA A 109 -15.20 7.88 4.61
C ALA A 109 -13.75 7.68 4.12
N SER A 110 -13.56 6.93 3.04
CA SER A 110 -12.25 6.56 2.50
C SER A 110 -12.15 6.86 0.99
N PRO A 111 -10.94 7.05 0.45
CA PRO A 111 -10.73 7.27 -0.98
C PRO A 111 -10.76 5.96 -1.80
N PHE A 112 -11.02 4.83 -1.15
CA PHE A 112 -10.91 3.49 -1.73
C PHE A 112 -12.26 2.94 -2.17
N TYR A 113 -12.24 2.05 -3.15
CA TYR A 113 -13.38 1.26 -3.58
C TYR A 113 -12.89 -0.06 -4.17
N PHE A 114 -13.77 -1.06 -4.28
CA PHE A 114 -13.37 -2.34 -4.88
C PHE A 114 -12.94 -2.18 -6.34
N LYS A 115 -11.82 -2.82 -6.72
CA LYS A 115 -11.39 -2.87 -8.13
C LYS A 115 -12.43 -3.53 -9.01
N PHE A 116 -12.95 -4.66 -8.51
CA PHE A 116 -14.05 -5.40 -9.11
C PHE A 116 -15.05 -5.67 -7.99
N GLU A 117 -16.24 -5.09 -8.14
CA GLU A 117 -17.33 -5.23 -7.19
C GLU A 117 -18.35 -6.22 -7.77
N LEU A 118 -18.68 -7.22 -6.96
CA LEU A 118 -19.74 -8.16 -7.26
C LEU A 118 -20.96 -7.76 -6.43
N ASP A 119 -22.05 -7.42 -7.12
CA ASP A 119 -23.26 -6.90 -6.50
C ASP A 119 -23.96 -7.93 -5.61
N PHE A 120 -24.30 -7.48 -4.39
CA PHE A 120 -25.24 -8.07 -3.43
C PHE A 120 -25.17 -9.60 -3.33
N THR A 121 -24.15 -10.11 -2.64
CA THR A 121 -24.11 -11.51 -2.20
C THR A 121 -24.90 -11.65 -0.88
N PHE A 122 -25.80 -12.62 -0.81
CA PHE A 122 -26.49 -13.01 0.41
C PHE A 122 -25.65 -14.01 1.20
N PHE A 123 -25.39 -13.69 2.46
CA PHE A 123 -24.72 -14.59 3.39
C PHE A 123 -25.80 -15.29 4.21
N ILE A 124 -25.82 -16.61 4.17
CA ILE A 124 -26.82 -17.45 4.84
C ILE A 124 -26.13 -18.45 5.77
N ASN A 125 -26.79 -18.79 6.87
CA ASN A 125 -26.38 -19.82 7.81
C ASN A 125 -27.44 -20.92 7.81
N CYS A 126 -27.03 -22.14 7.50
CA CYS A 126 -27.90 -23.29 7.35
C CYS A 126 -27.53 -24.36 8.38
N SER A 127 -28.54 -25.05 8.93
CA SER A 127 -28.32 -26.28 9.70
C SER A 127 -27.64 -27.32 8.79
N SER A 128 -26.64 -28.05 9.31
CA SER A 128 -25.63 -28.79 8.53
C SER A 128 -26.09 -29.53 7.24
N TYR A 129 -25.20 -29.44 6.25
CA TYR A 129 -25.27 -29.65 4.80
C TYR A 129 -25.73 -31.00 4.20
N GLU A 130 -26.26 -31.99 4.93
CA GLU A 130 -26.62 -33.27 4.25
C GLU A 130 -27.69 -33.12 3.13
N THR A 131 -28.38 -31.98 3.03
CA THR A 131 -29.44 -31.71 2.06
C THR A 131 -29.05 -30.91 0.81
N LEU A 132 -27.94 -30.17 0.79
CA LEU A 132 -27.59 -29.29 -0.34
C LEU A 132 -26.77 -29.99 -1.45
N GLY A 133 -26.34 -31.24 -1.22
CA GLY A 133 -25.55 -32.04 -2.17
C GLY A 133 -26.37 -32.88 -3.16
N HIS A 134 -27.69 -32.99 -2.99
CA HIS A 134 -28.51 -33.93 -3.76
C HIS A 134 -29.53 -33.29 -4.73
N GLY A 135 -29.61 -31.96 -4.79
CA GLY A 135 -30.55 -31.25 -5.66
C GLY A 135 -29.89 -30.08 -6.39
N TYR A 136 -29.46 -30.33 -7.63
CA TYR A 136 -29.26 -29.34 -8.69
C TYR A 136 -28.49 -28.05 -8.33
N SER A 137 -27.16 -28.11 -8.50
CA SER A 137 -26.24 -26.98 -8.76
C SER A 137 -25.32 -26.56 -7.60
N PRO A 138 -24.16 -27.23 -7.41
CA PRO A 138 -23.08 -26.79 -6.53
C PRO A 138 -22.50 -25.39 -6.88
N TYR A 139 -22.92 -24.78 -7.99
CA TYR A 139 -22.51 -23.44 -8.41
C TYR A 139 -23.31 -22.31 -7.75
N LEU A 140 -24.40 -22.61 -7.04
CA LEU A 140 -25.28 -21.59 -6.44
C LEU A 140 -24.90 -21.24 -4.98
N TYR A 141 -24.20 -22.12 -4.29
CA TYR A 141 -23.81 -21.97 -2.88
C TYR A 141 -22.29 -21.98 -2.74
N TYR A 142 -21.71 -20.84 -2.40
CA TYR A 142 -20.28 -20.74 -2.15
C TYR A 142 -20.02 -20.95 -0.67
N PRO A 143 -19.36 -22.04 -0.25
CA PRO A 143 -19.09 -22.29 1.16
C PRO A 143 -18.16 -21.22 1.73
N ILE A 144 -18.37 -20.87 3.00
CA ILE A 144 -17.53 -19.93 3.76
C ILE A 144 -16.99 -20.63 5.01
N PRO A 145 -15.95 -21.47 4.86
CA PRO A 145 -15.43 -22.29 5.95
C PRO A 145 -15.06 -21.50 7.21
N CYS A 146 -14.52 -20.28 7.06
CA CYS A 146 -14.06 -19.47 8.19
C CYS A 146 -15.20 -18.88 9.07
N LEU A 147 -16.46 -19.00 8.62
CA LEU A 147 -17.67 -18.67 9.39
C LEU A 147 -18.49 -19.91 9.76
N SER A 148 -18.23 -21.05 9.13
CA SER A 148 -18.92 -22.32 9.39
C SER A 148 -18.41 -22.96 10.68
N VAL A 149 -19.31 -23.60 11.42
CA VAL A 149 -19.01 -24.39 12.62
C VAL A 149 -19.76 -25.73 12.54
N PRO A 150 -19.37 -26.75 13.31
CA PRO A 150 -20.12 -28.01 13.33
C PRO A 150 -21.63 -27.78 13.59
N GLY A 151 -22.48 -28.38 12.74
CA GLY A 151 -23.94 -28.20 12.79
C GLY A 151 -24.48 -26.94 12.09
N ASN A 152 -23.64 -25.97 11.71
CA ASN A 152 -24.05 -24.72 11.05
C ASN A 152 -23.09 -24.36 9.91
N SER A 153 -23.54 -24.50 8.66
CA SER A 153 -22.75 -24.16 7.48
C SER A 153 -23.12 -22.79 6.95
N VAL A 154 -22.12 -21.94 6.73
CA VAL A 154 -22.30 -20.60 6.16
C VAL A 154 -21.97 -20.61 4.67
N HIS A 155 -22.87 -20.04 3.88
CA HIS A 155 -22.75 -19.94 2.43
C HIS A 155 -23.00 -18.52 1.93
N ALA A 156 -22.37 -18.19 0.80
CA ALA A 156 -22.66 -17.04 -0.02
C ALA A 156 -23.50 -17.46 -1.23
N VAL A 157 -24.51 -16.65 -1.57
CA VAL A 157 -25.40 -16.85 -2.71
C VAL A 157 -25.55 -15.55 -3.46
N TRP A 158 -25.60 -15.59 -4.79
CA TRP A 158 -25.80 -14.39 -5.61
C TRP A 158 -27.19 -13.79 -5.42
N SER A 159 -27.29 -12.46 -5.44
CA SER A 159 -28.59 -11.77 -5.45
C SER A 159 -29.45 -12.12 -6.66
N SER A 160 -28.82 -12.39 -7.80
CA SER A 160 -29.48 -12.78 -9.04
C SER A 160 -29.94 -14.25 -9.07
N SER A 161 -29.56 -15.06 -8.06
CA SER A 161 -29.96 -16.47 -8.05
C SER A 161 -31.49 -16.58 -7.87
N PRO A 162 -32.20 -17.35 -8.72
CA PRO A 162 -33.64 -17.50 -8.58
C PRO A 162 -33.98 -18.19 -7.25
N PHE A 163 -34.83 -17.57 -6.43
CA PHE A 163 -35.27 -18.16 -5.15
C PHE A 163 -35.90 -19.55 -5.31
N ASN A 164 -36.56 -19.81 -6.45
CA ASN A 164 -37.17 -21.10 -6.75
C ASN A 164 -36.15 -22.25 -6.93
N LEU A 165 -34.86 -21.93 -7.15
CA LEU A 165 -33.77 -22.89 -7.25
C LEU A 165 -32.99 -23.03 -5.94
N LEU A 166 -33.32 -22.24 -4.92
CA LEU A 166 -32.62 -22.22 -3.64
C LEU A 166 -33.52 -22.81 -2.56
N ASP A 167 -33.25 -24.04 -2.12
CA ASP A 167 -33.85 -24.56 -0.88
C ASP A 167 -33.22 -23.87 0.35
N LEU A 168 -33.85 -22.78 0.78
CA LEU A 168 -33.45 -21.99 1.94
C LEU A 168 -34.24 -22.38 3.21
N SER A 169 -35.02 -23.47 3.19
CA SER A 169 -35.91 -23.87 4.29
C SER A 169 -35.17 -24.06 5.62
N SER A 170 -33.93 -24.55 5.55
CA SER A 170 -33.07 -24.82 6.71
C SER A 170 -32.08 -23.68 6.99
N CYS A 171 -32.21 -22.55 6.29
CA CYS A 171 -31.26 -21.46 6.28
C CYS A 171 -31.87 -20.16 6.82
N ARG A 172 -31.06 -19.40 7.56
CA ARG A 172 -31.36 -18.02 7.94
C ARG A 172 -30.42 -17.05 7.25
N ARG A 173 -30.94 -15.90 6.82
CA ARG A 173 -30.13 -14.81 6.29
C ARG A 173 -29.34 -14.16 7.41
N LEU A 174 -28.04 -13.94 7.19
CA LEU A 174 -27.15 -13.22 8.09
C LEU A 174 -27.09 -11.74 7.72
N TYR A 175 -26.66 -11.44 6.49
CA TYR A 175 -26.54 -10.08 5.95
C TYR A 175 -26.38 -10.13 4.42
N ASN A 176 -26.47 -8.97 3.76
CA ASN A 176 -26.11 -8.77 2.37
C ASN A 176 -24.93 -7.81 2.30
N SER A 177 -24.00 -8.07 1.39
CA SER A 177 -22.88 -7.18 1.12
C SER A 177 -22.44 -7.32 -0.33
N SER A 178 -21.91 -6.24 -0.88
CA SER A 178 -21.03 -6.32 -2.04
C SER A 178 -19.72 -7.01 -1.64
N VAL A 179 -19.11 -7.74 -2.57
CA VAL A 179 -17.86 -8.49 -2.31
C VAL A 179 -16.83 -8.19 -3.38
N PRO A 180 -15.51 -8.25 -3.06
CA PRO A 180 -14.50 -8.22 -4.08
C PRO A 180 -14.45 -9.55 -4.83
N GLY A 181 -14.41 -9.48 -6.14
CA GLY A 181 -14.22 -10.67 -6.97
C GLY A 181 -14.33 -10.33 -8.45
N ASN A 182 -13.85 -11.22 -9.29
CA ASN A 182 -13.94 -11.06 -10.74
C ASN A 182 -14.93 -12.08 -11.29
N ARG A 183 -16.05 -11.55 -11.82
CA ARG A 183 -17.16 -12.32 -12.38
C ARG A 183 -16.71 -13.23 -13.53
N ASP A 184 -15.80 -12.74 -14.36
CA ASP A 184 -15.35 -13.43 -15.57
C ASP A 184 -14.46 -14.63 -15.25
N SER A 185 -13.71 -14.57 -14.15
CA SER A 185 -12.86 -15.67 -13.68
C SER A 185 -13.53 -16.60 -12.66
N GLY A 186 -14.73 -16.24 -12.15
CA GLY A 186 -15.37 -16.98 -11.06
C GLY A 186 -14.56 -17.01 -9.76
N ASP A 187 -13.65 -16.06 -9.58
CA ASP A 187 -12.73 -16.00 -8.44
C ASP A 187 -13.29 -15.05 -7.36
N PHE A 188 -13.59 -15.64 -6.22
CA PHE A 188 -14.24 -14.98 -5.09
C PHE A 188 -13.23 -14.71 -3.99
N MET A 189 -12.98 -13.43 -3.71
CA MET A 189 -11.87 -13.05 -2.84
C MET A 189 -12.26 -12.90 -1.36
N PHE A 190 -13.46 -13.34 -0.97
CA PHE A 190 -13.94 -13.20 0.42
C PHE A 190 -13.54 -14.35 1.35
N ASN A 191 -13.00 -15.45 0.82
CA ASN A 191 -12.57 -16.63 1.60
C ASN A 191 -11.05 -16.63 1.83
N GLY A 192 -10.55 -15.55 2.44
CA GLY A 192 -9.16 -15.43 2.86
C GLY A 192 -8.15 -14.99 1.80
N SER A 193 -8.56 -14.89 0.52
CA SER A 193 -7.72 -14.35 -0.54
C SER A 193 -7.46 -12.84 -0.38
N ALA A 194 -6.32 -12.39 -0.88
CA ALA A 194 -6.07 -10.97 -1.03
C ALA A 194 -6.94 -10.37 -2.14
N PHE A 195 -7.39 -9.13 -1.96
CA PHE A 195 -8.24 -8.40 -2.90
C PHE A 195 -7.68 -7.02 -3.21
N SER A 196 -8.14 -6.44 -4.33
CA SER A 196 -7.65 -5.15 -4.80
C SER A 196 -8.67 -4.04 -4.54
N LEU A 197 -8.20 -2.95 -3.94
CA LEU A 197 -8.92 -1.68 -3.86
C LEU A 197 -8.29 -0.66 -4.81
N LYS A 198 -9.09 0.20 -5.41
CA LYS A 198 -8.64 1.34 -6.24
C LYS A 198 -8.89 2.66 -5.56
N TRP A 199 -8.17 3.69 -6.01
CA TRP A 199 -8.48 5.10 -5.67
C TRP A 199 -8.57 5.96 -6.93
N SER A 200 -9.57 6.86 -6.98
CA SER A 200 -10.00 7.52 -8.22
C SER A 200 -9.22 8.80 -8.56
N LYS A 201 -8.65 9.49 -7.56
CA LYS A 201 -8.02 10.80 -7.74
C LYS A 201 -6.56 10.64 -8.18
N SER A 202 -6.14 11.35 -9.23
CA SER A 202 -4.72 11.57 -9.51
C SER A 202 -4.20 12.57 -8.47
N ILE A 203 -3.86 12.07 -7.29
CA ILE A 203 -3.48 12.88 -6.13
C ILE A 203 -2.13 13.60 -6.37
N CYS A 204 -1.41 13.22 -7.42
CA CYS A 204 -0.38 14.02 -8.05
C CYS A 204 -0.25 13.54 -9.51
N ARG A 205 -0.40 14.42 -10.50
CA ARG A 205 -0.45 14.04 -11.94
C ARG A 205 0.88 13.58 -12.54
N SER A 206 1.95 13.49 -11.74
CA SER A 206 3.38 13.33 -12.08
C SER A 206 4.11 14.67 -12.14
N CYS A 207 5.27 14.74 -11.48
CA CYS A 207 6.12 15.92 -11.55
C CYS A 207 6.89 15.91 -12.88
N PRO A 208 6.83 16.99 -13.69
CA PRO A 208 7.33 17.01 -15.07
C PRO A 208 8.87 16.92 -15.20
N GLU A 209 9.60 17.15 -14.11
CA GLU A 209 11.06 17.05 -14.06
C GLU A 209 11.46 15.83 -13.22
N GLY A 210 12.39 15.01 -13.73
CA GLY A 210 12.95 13.88 -13.00
C GLY A 210 13.59 14.32 -11.69
N GLY A 211 13.43 13.53 -10.63
CA GLY A 211 13.95 13.83 -9.29
C GLY A 211 13.06 14.72 -8.43
N LYS A 212 11.88 15.16 -8.89
CA LYS A 212 10.87 15.82 -8.05
C LYS A 212 9.93 14.80 -7.38
N ILE A 213 9.57 15.06 -6.13
CA ILE A 213 8.62 14.26 -5.35
C ILE A 213 7.36 15.06 -5.04
N CYS A 214 6.23 14.37 -4.94
CA CYS A 214 4.95 14.96 -4.57
C CYS A 214 4.80 15.01 -3.05
N ARG A 215 4.22 16.10 -2.54
CA ARG A 215 3.80 16.21 -1.15
C ARG A 215 2.50 17.01 -1.04
N LEU A 216 1.86 16.92 0.12
CA LEU A 216 0.73 17.76 0.45
C LEU A 216 1.22 19.17 0.80
N LYS A 217 0.61 20.19 0.18
CA LYS A 217 0.94 21.59 0.43
C LYS A 217 0.48 21.97 1.84
N LYS A 218 1.32 22.69 2.58
CA LYS A 218 0.94 23.29 3.87
C LYS A 218 0.02 24.49 3.60
N SER A 219 -1.28 24.27 3.48
CA SER A 219 -2.28 25.33 3.31
C SER A 219 -3.45 25.14 4.29
N ASN A 220 -4.14 26.23 4.61
CA ASN A 220 -5.37 26.21 5.40
C ASN A 220 -6.63 26.06 4.50
N SER A 221 -6.46 25.57 3.27
CA SER A 221 -7.57 25.36 2.34
C SER A 221 -8.46 24.21 2.82
N THR A 222 -9.76 24.30 2.52
CA THR A 222 -10.73 23.21 2.74
C THR A 222 -10.42 21.98 1.88
N GLU A 223 -9.80 22.16 0.71
CA GLU A 223 -9.39 21.07 -0.15
C GLU A 223 -7.87 20.80 -0.09
N PRO A 224 -7.44 19.54 0.10
CA PRO A 224 -6.04 19.19 0.14
C PRO A 224 -5.38 19.33 -1.24
N GLU A 225 -4.50 20.33 -1.36
CA GLU A 225 -3.66 20.62 -2.53
C GLU A 225 -2.30 19.90 -2.45
N THR A 226 -1.73 19.56 -3.60
CA THR A 226 -0.43 18.88 -3.69
C THR A 226 0.57 19.71 -4.50
N GLU A 227 1.84 19.59 -4.15
CA GLU A 227 2.94 20.31 -4.82
C GLU A 227 4.11 19.38 -5.13
N CYS A 228 4.86 19.72 -6.17
CA CYS A 228 6.09 19.05 -6.55
C CYS A 228 7.30 19.79 -5.96
N ILE A 229 8.09 19.10 -5.16
CA ILE A 229 9.35 19.62 -4.62
C ILE A 229 10.53 18.86 -5.19
N LYS A 230 11.72 19.47 -5.18
CA LYS A 230 12.96 18.74 -5.48
C LYS A 230 13.16 17.66 -4.42
N GLY A 231 13.26 16.41 -4.84
CA GLY A 231 13.57 15.29 -3.95
C GLY A 231 15.06 15.27 -3.65
N ILE A 232 15.42 14.99 -2.39
CA ILE A 232 16.78 14.61 -2.03
C ILE A 232 16.79 13.08 -1.91
N ILE A 233 17.40 12.40 -2.88
CA ILE A 233 17.66 10.96 -2.78
C ILE A 233 18.95 10.80 -1.98
N ARG A 234 18.83 10.38 -0.71
CA ARG A 234 20.01 9.97 0.07
C ARG A 234 20.28 8.50 -0.20
N ILE A 235 21.28 8.21 -1.02
CA ILE A 235 21.82 6.86 -1.17
C ILE A 235 22.72 6.61 0.04
N LEU A 236 22.33 5.68 0.91
CA LEU A 236 23.21 5.16 1.95
C LEU A 236 24.22 4.23 1.27
N ILE A 237 25.41 4.74 0.99
CA ILE A 237 26.51 3.91 0.50
C ILE A 237 27.19 3.27 1.72
N PRO A 238 27.21 1.94 1.84
CA PRO A 238 28.05 1.28 2.84
C PRO A 238 29.51 1.64 2.57
N TYR A 239 30.27 1.85 3.65
CA TYR A 239 31.72 2.03 3.55
C TYR A 239 32.31 0.84 2.78
N SER A 240 32.84 1.10 1.58
CA SER A 240 33.55 0.18 0.66
C SER A 240 32.86 -0.36 -0.61
N SER A 241 31.89 0.36 -1.21
CA SER A 241 31.35 -0.04 -2.53
C SER A 241 31.68 0.96 -3.64
N SER A 242 32.17 0.45 -4.77
CA SER A 242 32.29 1.16 -6.06
C SER A 242 30.98 1.03 -6.83
N PHE A 243 30.47 2.11 -7.43
CA PHE A 243 29.25 2.07 -8.24
C PHE A 243 29.47 2.67 -9.62
N HIS A 244 28.79 2.11 -10.61
CA HIS A 244 28.70 2.65 -11.97
C HIS A 244 27.37 3.40 -12.15
N LEU A 245 27.43 4.65 -12.58
CA LEU A 245 26.28 5.37 -13.14
C LEU A 245 26.42 5.45 -14.66
N SER A 246 25.50 4.86 -15.39
CA SER A 246 25.39 4.99 -16.85
C SER A 246 24.40 6.12 -17.21
N CYS A 247 24.89 7.19 -17.85
CA CYS A 247 24.04 8.20 -18.52
C CYS A 247 24.24 8.11 -20.04
N PRO A 248 23.22 7.72 -20.84
CA PRO A 248 23.27 7.86 -22.30
C PRO A 248 23.24 9.34 -22.71
N PRO A 249 24.02 9.83 -23.72
CA PRO A 249 24.87 9.09 -24.65
C PRO A 249 26.39 9.20 -24.40
N HIS A 250 26.85 9.73 -23.25
CA HIS A 250 28.28 9.86 -22.95
C HIS A 250 28.65 9.18 -21.62
N ILE A 251 29.53 8.18 -21.71
CA ILE A 251 30.20 7.57 -20.55
C ILE A 251 31.23 8.58 -20.04
N LEU A 252 31.00 9.18 -18.88
CA LEU A 252 32.02 9.93 -18.15
C LEU A 252 32.69 8.99 -17.15
N TYR A 253 34.01 8.82 -17.30
CA TYR A 253 34.84 8.01 -16.42
C TYR A 253 35.24 8.86 -15.20
N TYR A 254 34.88 8.43 -13.99
CA TYR A 254 35.40 9.02 -12.76
C TYR A 254 36.01 7.92 -11.90
N ASP A 255 37.34 7.95 -11.75
CA ASP A 255 38.03 7.20 -10.69
C ASP A 255 37.82 7.95 -9.37
N LEU A 256 36.92 7.45 -8.53
CA LEU A 256 36.69 7.99 -7.19
C LEU A 256 37.67 7.36 -6.20
N ILE A 257 38.85 7.96 -6.06
CA ILE A 257 39.73 7.71 -4.91
C ILE A 257 39.21 8.52 -3.71
N TYR A 258 38.80 7.81 -2.66
CA TYR A 258 38.24 8.36 -1.43
C TYR A 258 39.14 9.41 -0.75
N LYS A 259 38.60 10.62 -0.54
CA LYS A 259 38.83 11.38 0.70
C LYS A 259 37.65 12.32 0.96
N TYR A 260 36.88 12.00 2.00
CA TYR A 260 35.77 12.75 2.60
C TYR A 260 34.37 12.58 1.99
N SER A 261 33.45 12.34 2.91
CA SER A 261 32.07 11.87 2.79
C SER A 261 31.11 12.92 2.23
N ILE A 262 30.04 12.44 1.59
CA ILE A 262 28.90 13.16 0.97
C ILE A 262 29.16 13.56 -0.50
N LEU A 263 28.74 12.70 -1.43
CA LEU A 263 28.49 13.08 -2.82
C LEU A 263 27.07 13.67 -2.90
N GLU A 264 26.98 15.00 -2.99
CA GLU A 264 25.81 15.63 -3.61
C GLU A 264 25.84 15.33 -5.11
N LEU A 265 25.18 14.25 -5.53
CA LEU A 265 24.89 14.05 -6.94
C LEU A 265 23.85 15.08 -7.37
N LYS A 266 24.30 16.23 -7.91
CA LYS A 266 23.45 17.12 -8.71
C LYS A 266 22.96 16.30 -9.91
N SER A 267 21.76 15.75 -9.82
CA SER A 267 21.16 14.94 -10.88
C SER A 267 20.86 15.80 -12.10
N HIS A 268 21.73 15.77 -13.10
CA HIS A 268 21.42 16.25 -14.45
C HIS A 268 20.91 15.14 -15.39
N CYS A 269 20.82 13.87 -14.94
CA CYS A 269 20.38 12.76 -15.77
C CYS A 269 18.93 12.33 -15.50
N LYS A 270 18.14 12.15 -16.57
CA LYS A 270 16.80 11.54 -16.58
C LYS A 270 16.92 10.03 -16.74
N GLY A 271 16.40 9.27 -15.77
CA GLY A 271 16.29 7.81 -15.81
C GLY A 271 17.56 7.10 -15.35
N TYR A 272 17.44 6.21 -14.38
CA TYR A 272 18.51 5.30 -13.99
C TYR A 272 17.95 3.89 -13.85
N GLU A 273 18.73 2.91 -14.32
CA GLU A 273 18.63 1.49 -13.97
C GLU A 273 19.91 1.13 -13.22
N LEU A 274 19.78 0.47 -12.07
CA LEU A 274 20.90 -0.06 -11.30
C LEU A 274 21.26 -1.43 -11.88
N ILE A 275 22.45 -1.54 -12.47
CA ILE A 275 23.03 -2.83 -12.85
C ILE A 275 24.11 -3.15 -11.81
N ASN A 276 23.89 -4.19 -10.99
CA ASN A 276 24.94 -4.77 -10.16
C ASN A 276 25.93 -5.49 -11.09
N SER A 277 27.20 -5.07 -11.12
CA SER A 277 28.26 -5.98 -11.56
C SER A 277 28.73 -6.75 -10.33
N ALA A 278 28.52 -8.05 -10.33
CA ALA A 278 29.22 -8.95 -9.44
C ALA A 278 30.65 -9.10 -9.97
N ASP A 279 31.64 -8.88 -9.10
CA ASP A 279 32.96 -9.48 -9.23
C ASP A 279 32.91 -10.92 -8.69
#